data_AF-A0A847U7G9-F1
#
_entry.id   AF-A0A847U7G9-F1
#
_cell.length_a   1.000
_cell.length_b   1.000
_cell.length_c   1.000
_cell.angle_alpha   90.00
_cell.angle_beta   90.00
_cell.angle_gamma   90.00
#
_symmetry.space_group_name_H-M   'P 1'
#
loop_
_entity.id
_entity.type
_entity.pdbx_description
1 polymer ?
#
loop_
_entity_poly.entity_id
_entity_poly.type
_entity_poly.pdbx_seq_one_letter_code
_entity_poly.pdbx_strand_id
1 'polypeptide(L)'
;MQSPLEITDEEQYWLRSRDVSDSPTVAGDVYFSEYDIARADETTVEALPPADSDTVREIDREALDRELLTGKWQITGSPERVEDLFPKLVADAEDGIVWAVKAMTTFGFENLSMYDEYLLTVYTPNYFDRADVHRVRDYLRREYGENGELYYKPDIYTKKGIDATTVAEFGLSAPARYVE
;
A
#
# COMPACT_ATOMS: atom_id res chain seq x y z
N MET A 1 -17.13 -1.21 -13.77
CA MET A 1 -16.03 -0.58 -13.01
C MET A 1 -15.31 0.38 -13.95
N GLN A 2 -15.05 1.61 -13.53
CA GLN A 2 -14.35 2.63 -14.33
C GLN A 2 -12.86 2.28 -14.47
N SER A 3 -12.27 2.45 -15.66
CA SER A 3 -10.82 2.20 -15.86
C SER A 3 -10.01 3.38 -15.32
N PRO A 4 -8.89 3.14 -14.60
CA PRO A 4 -7.97 4.21 -14.19
C PRO A 4 -7.38 4.98 -15.39
N LEU A 5 -7.27 4.32 -16.55
CA LEU A 5 -6.65 4.89 -17.74
C LEU A 5 -7.55 5.88 -18.49
N GLU A 6 -8.87 5.84 -18.24
CA GLU A 6 -9.85 6.74 -18.85
C GLU A 6 -9.97 8.08 -18.10
N ILE A 7 -9.30 8.23 -16.96
CA ILE A 7 -9.33 9.44 -16.13
C ILE A 7 -8.17 10.36 -16.54
N THR A 8 -8.47 11.37 -17.36
CA THR A 8 -7.47 12.30 -17.93
C THR A 8 -7.66 13.77 -17.56
N ASP A 9 -8.86 14.21 -17.19
CA ASP A 9 -9.18 15.66 -17.09
C ASP A 9 -9.64 16.10 -15.69
N GLU A 10 -9.94 15.15 -14.83
CA GLU A 10 -10.26 15.40 -13.43
C GLU A 10 -8.93 15.38 -12.67
N GLU A 11 -8.68 16.30 -11.73
CA GLU A 11 -7.47 16.33 -10.87
C GLU A 11 -7.37 15.12 -9.91
N GLN A 12 -7.86 13.96 -10.35
CA GLN A 12 -7.90 12.69 -9.70
C GLN A 12 -6.65 11.89 -10.08
N TYR A 13 -5.62 12.01 -9.25
CA TYR A 13 -4.36 11.28 -9.39
C TYR A 13 -4.47 9.76 -9.14
N TRP A 14 -5.49 9.35 -8.38
CA TRP A 14 -5.63 7.97 -7.90
C TRP A 14 -7.10 7.53 -7.96
N LEU A 15 -7.35 6.34 -8.51
CA LEU A 15 -8.64 5.66 -8.43
C LEU A 15 -8.58 4.61 -7.31
N ARG A 16 -9.50 4.67 -6.35
CA ARG A 16 -9.52 3.76 -5.19
C ARG A 16 -10.60 2.70 -5.40
N SER A 17 -10.31 1.48 -4.97
CA SER A 17 -11.29 0.37 -4.89
C SER A 17 -12.64 0.80 -4.28
N ARG A 18 -12.61 1.53 -3.15
CA ARG A 18 -13.83 2.04 -2.49
C ARG A 18 -14.62 3.06 -3.30
N ASP A 19 -14.00 3.69 -4.30
CA ASP A 19 -14.66 4.69 -5.15
C ASP A 19 -15.33 4.01 -6.35
N VAL A 20 -15.07 2.70 -6.58
CA VAL A 20 -15.60 1.92 -7.72
C VAL A 20 -16.33 0.64 -7.30
N SER A 21 -16.45 0.39 -6.00
CA SER A 21 -17.15 -0.75 -5.41
C SER A 21 -17.96 -0.30 -4.19
N ASP A 22 -19.19 -0.80 -4.09
CA ASP A 22 -20.09 -0.59 -2.94
C ASP A 22 -19.94 -1.69 -1.87
N SER A 23 -18.99 -2.62 -2.04
CA SER A 23 -18.82 -3.74 -1.11
C SER A 23 -18.35 -3.26 0.27
N PRO A 24 -19.01 -3.68 1.36
CA PRO A 24 -18.63 -3.28 2.72
C PRO A 24 -17.31 -3.90 3.20
N THR A 25 -16.75 -4.85 2.45
CA THR A 25 -15.45 -5.49 2.72
C THR A 25 -14.27 -4.63 2.29
N VAL A 26 -14.44 -3.77 1.28
CA VAL A 26 -13.39 -2.90 0.78
C VAL A 26 -13.04 -1.86 1.84
N ALA A 27 -11.80 -1.91 2.31
CA ALA A 27 -11.33 -1.17 3.48
C ALA A 27 -12.21 -1.39 4.73
N GLY A 28 -12.90 -2.53 4.81
CA GLY A 28 -13.92 -2.82 5.80
C GLY A 28 -13.37 -3.43 7.09
N ASP A 29 -14.17 -3.34 8.16
CA ASP A 29 -13.82 -3.83 9.49
C ASP A 29 -13.69 -5.37 9.57
N VAL A 30 -14.40 -6.10 8.70
CA VAL A 30 -14.39 -7.58 8.68
C VAL A 30 -12.97 -8.13 8.48
N TYR A 31 -12.14 -7.41 7.71
CA TYR A 31 -10.76 -7.80 7.42
C TYR A 31 -9.91 -7.93 8.69
N PHE A 32 -10.11 -7.05 9.69
CA PHE A 32 -9.37 -7.10 10.95
C PHE A 32 -9.68 -8.39 11.72
N SER A 33 -10.96 -8.75 11.84
CA SER A 33 -11.36 -9.96 12.54
C SER A 33 -11.01 -11.24 11.79
N GLU A 34 -11.04 -11.23 10.46
CA GLU A 34 -10.73 -12.41 9.63
C GLU A 34 -9.26 -12.79 9.72
N TYR A 35 -8.36 -11.81 9.75
CA TYR A 35 -6.91 -12.03 9.77
C TYR A 35 -6.25 -11.77 11.13
N ASP A 36 -7.04 -11.57 12.18
CA ASP A 36 -6.57 -11.31 13.57
C ASP A 36 -5.61 -10.11 13.66
N ILE A 37 -5.95 -9.03 12.94
CA ILE A 37 -5.14 -7.81 12.87
C ILE A 37 -5.65 -6.82 13.90
N ALA A 38 -4.74 -6.31 14.75
CA ALA A 38 -5.07 -5.24 15.68
C ALA A 38 -5.37 -3.94 14.93
N ARG A 39 -6.40 -3.21 15.38
CA ARG A 39 -6.65 -1.85 14.91
C ARG A 39 -5.58 -0.88 15.40
N ALA A 40 -5.47 0.28 14.76
CA ALA A 40 -4.45 1.27 15.11
C ALA A 40 -4.60 1.77 16.56
N ASP A 41 -5.83 1.98 17.03
CA ASP A 41 -6.16 2.39 18.41
C ASP A 41 -6.01 1.26 19.45
N GLU A 42 -5.93 0.02 19.00
CA GLU A 42 -5.71 -1.18 19.83
C GLU A 42 -4.24 -1.64 19.81
N THR A 43 -3.43 -1.09 18.89
CA THR A 43 -2.03 -1.48 18.74
C THR A 43 -1.19 -0.82 19.83
N THR A 44 -0.27 -1.57 20.43
CA THR A 44 0.57 -1.11 21.53
C THR A 44 2.06 -1.20 21.20
N VAL A 45 2.91 -0.70 22.11
CA VAL A 45 4.37 -0.73 21.94
C VAL A 45 4.93 -2.15 21.83
N GLU A 46 4.23 -3.14 22.37
CA GLU A 46 4.58 -4.57 22.28
C GLU A 46 4.44 -5.11 20.85
N ALA A 47 3.64 -4.46 20.00
CA ALA A 47 3.45 -4.84 18.61
C ALA A 47 4.49 -4.23 17.66
N LEU A 48 5.42 -3.38 18.15
CA LEU A 48 6.45 -2.77 17.30
C LEU A 48 7.29 -3.85 16.60
N PRO A 49 7.44 -3.80 15.26
CA PRO A 49 8.24 -4.76 14.54
C PRO A 49 9.73 -4.61 14.88
N PRO A 50 10.53 -5.66 14.70
CA PRO A 50 11.98 -5.55 14.77
C PRO A 50 12.49 -4.48 13.79
N ALA A 51 13.34 -3.59 14.26
CA ALA A 51 13.90 -2.49 13.49
C ALA A 51 15.39 -2.71 13.25
N ASP A 52 15.82 -2.52 12.01
CA ASP A 52 17.22 -2.71 11.57
C ASP A 52 18.11 -1.51 11.88
N SER A 53 17.51 -0.37 12.25
CA SER A 53 18.20 0.84 12.69
C SER A 53 17.39 1.60 13.74
N ASP A 54 18.05 2.49 14.48
CA ASP A 54 17.37 3.37 15.43
C ASP A 54 16.41 4.33 14.72
N THR A 55 16.74 4.79 13.50
CA THR A 55 15.83 5.61 12.70
C THR A 55 14.55 4.89 12.33
N VAL A 56 14.63 3.62 11.91
CA VAL A 56 13.42 2.81 11.65
C VAL A 56 12.60 2.64 12.93
N ARG A 57 13.27 2.38 14.06
CA ARG A 57 12.60 2.26 15.37
C ARG A 57 11.88 3.54 15.78
N GLU A 58 12.50 4.70 15.55
CA GLU A 58 11.91 6.02 15.84
C GLU A 58 10.72 6.31 14.95
N ILE A 59 10.80 6.02 13.65
CA ILE A 59 9.68 6.18 12.71
C ILE A 59 8.53 5.25 13.09
N ASP A 60 8.82 3.98 13.44
CA ASP A 60 7.80 3.02 13.88
C ASP A 60 7.11 3.51 15.17
N ARG A 61 7.86 4.02 16.15
CA ARG A 61 7.26 4.64 17.34
C ARG A 61 6.39 5.85 17.00
N GLU A 62 6.86 6.74 16.13
CA GLU A 62 6.06 7.89 15.69
C GLU A 62 4.78 7.45 14.96
N ALA A 63 4.85 6.38 14.17
CA ALA A 63 3.68 5.81 13.51
C ALA A 63 2.65 5.31 14.51
N LEU A 64 3.10 4.62 15.57
CA LEU A 64 2.26 4.17 16.67
C LEU A 64 1.61 5.35 17.40
N ASP A 65 2.41 6.33 17.84
CA ASP A 65 1.94 7.50 18.59
C ASP A 65 0.90 8.33 17.82
N ARG A 66 0.92 8.23 16.48
CA ARG A 66 0.03 8.96 15.57
C ARG A 66 -1.06 8.09 14.95
N GLU A 67 -1.14 6.81 15.30
CA GLU A 67 -2.06 5.83 14.71
C GLU A 67 -1.95 5.74 13.17
N LEU A 68 -0.75 5.98 12.61
CA LEU A 68 -0.46 5.95 11.17
C LEU A 68 0.09 4.58 10.73
N LEU A 69 -0.69 3.53 10.98
CA LEU A 69 -0.26 2.14 10.77
C LEU A 69 -0.63 1.55 9.41
N THR A 70 -1.40 2.26 8.59
CA THR A 70 -1.67 1.84 7.23
C THR A 70 -0.37 1.82 6.40
N GLY A 71 -0.24 0.86 5.48
CA GLY A 71 0.83 0.86 4.50
C GLY A 71 0.41 0.15 3.22
N LYS A 72 1.32 0.05 2.26
CA LYS A 72 1.02 -0.54 0.95
C LYS A 72 2.20 -1.26 0.31
N TRP A 73 1.93 -2.37 -0.35
CA TRP A 73 2.79 -2.91 -1.40
C TRP A 73 2.64 -2.07 -2.68
N GLN A 74 3.76 -1.85 -3.36
CA GLN A 74 3.84 -1.07 -4.60
C GLN A 74 4.16 -2.01 -5.77
N ILE A 75 3.30 -2.01 -6.79
CA ILE A 75 3.50 -2.72 -8.05
C ILE A 75 3.61 -1.66 -9.14
N THR A 76 4.77 -1.54 -9.79
CA THR A 76 4.96 -0.66 -10.94
C THR A 76 4.80 -1.44 -12.24
N GLY A 77 4.41 -0.76 -13.30
CA GLY A 77 4.37 -1.38 -14.62
C GLY A 77 3.76 -0.51 -15.70
N SER A 78 3.48 -1.17 -16.83
CA SER A 78 2.85 -0.54 -18.00
C SER A 78 1.37 -0.21 -17.73
N PRO A 79 0.77 0.72 -18.50
CA PRO A 79 -0.66 0.99 -18.41
C PRO A 79 -1.51 -0.27 -18.62
N GLU A 80 -1.16 -1.14 -19.57
CA GLU A 80 -1.88 -2.39 -19.82
C GLU A 80 -1.85 -3.32 -18.60
N ARG A 81 -0.74 -3.32 -17.85
CA ARG A 81 -0.63 -4.11 -16.62
C ARG A 81 -1.55 -3.58 -15.53
N VAL A 82 -1.64 -2.26 -15.37
CA VAL A 82 -2.55 -1.64 -14.41
C VAL A 82 -4.01 -1.88 -14.79
N GLU A 83 -4.36 -1.75 -16.07
CA GLU A 83 -5.70 -2.03 -16.57
C GLU A 83 -6.12 -3.50 -16.37
N ASP A 84 -5.19 -4.44 -16.56
CA ASP A 84 -5.44 -5.87 -16.31
C ASP A 84 -5.57 -6.22 -14.82
N LEU A 85 -4.71 -5.67 -13.96
CA LEU A 85 -4.67 -6.03 -12.54
C LEU A 85 -5.71 -5.32 -11.69
N PHE A 86 -5.99 -4.05 -11.96
CA PHE A 86 -6.86 -3.27 -11.08
C PHE A 86 -8.25 -3.89 -10.86
N PRO A 87 -8.98 -4.36 -11.89
CA PRO A 87 -10.27 -5.04 -11.68
C PRO A 87 -10.17 -6.29 -10.82
N LYS A 88 -9.10 -7.08 -10.99
CA LYS A 88 -8.90 -8.34 -10.26
C LYS A 88 -8.63 -8.06 -8.79
N LEU A 89 -7.79 -7.07 -8.51
CA LEU A 89 -7.46 -6.64 -7.14
C LEU A 89 -8.63 -5.93 -6.46
N VAL A 90 -9.51 -5.24 -7.20
CA VAL A 90 -10.78 -4.75 -6.67
C VAL A 90 -11.67 -5.93 -6.26
N ALA A 91 -11.82 -6.95 -7.10
CA ALA A 91 -12.57 -8.15 -6.75
C ALA A 91 -11.98 -8.87 -5.52
N ASP A 92 -10.65 -8.97 -5.41
CA ASP A 92 -10.00 -9.50 -4.20
C ASP A 92 -10.32 -8.67 -2.96
N ALA A 93 -10.46 -7.35 -3.09
CA ALA A 93 -10.86 -6.49 -1.97
C ALA A 93 -12.34 -6.67 -1.62
N GLU A 94 -13.20 -6.89 -2.61
CA GLU A 94 -14.61 -7.25 -2.42
C GLU A 94 -14.76 -8.60 -1.71
N ASP A 95 -13.89 -9.55 -2.01
CA ASP A 95 -13.85 -10.87 -1.35
C ASP A 95 -13.13 -10.83 0.01
N GLY A 96 -12.58 -9.67 0.42
CA GLY A 96 -11.84 -9.52 1.67
C GLY A 96 -10.49 -10.24 1.69
N ILE A 97 -9.94 -10.59 0.52
CA ILE A 97 -8.62 -11.23 0.40
C ILE A 97 -7.51 -10.21 0.63
N VAL A 98 -7.67 -9.01 0.09
CA VAL A 98 -6.82 -7.83 0.35
C VAL A 98 -7.66 -6.71 0.94
N TRP A 99 -7.06 -5.81 1.72
CA TRP A 99 -7.85 -4.82 2.44
C TRP A 99 -8.35 -3.69 1.54
N ALA A 100 -7.48 -3.09 0.73
CA ALA A 100 -7.84 -2.02 -0.19
C ALA A 100 -6.81 -1.85 -1.29
N VAL A 101 -7.24 -1.27 -2.41
CA VAL A 101 -6.40 -1.09 -3.61
C VAL A 101 -6.56 0.33 -4.15
N LYS A 102 -5.47 0.89 -4.71
CA LYS A 102 -5.51 2.09 -5.55
C LYS A 102 -4.65 1.93 -6.79
N ALA A 103 -5.13 2.45 -7.91
CA ALA A 103 -4.37 2.58 -9.14
C ALA A 103 -4.10 4.07 -9.43
N MET A 104 -2.90 4.35 -9.92
CA MET A 104 -2.58 5.61 -10.56
C MET A 104 -3.44 5.77 -11.81
N THR A 105 -4.00 6.96 -12.00
CA THR A 105 -4.75 7.31 -13.22
C THR A 105 -3.81 7.84 -14.30
N THR A 106 -4.29 7.97 -15.52
CA THR A 106 -3.54 8.66 -16.60
C THR A 106 -3.18 10.09 -16.19
N PHE A 107 -4.15 10.84 -15.63
CA PHE A 107 -3.86 12.18 -15.08
C PHE A 107 -2.76 12.14 -14.01
N GLY A 108 -2.80 11.12 -13.14
CA GLY A 108 -1.80 10.90 -12.11
C GLY A 108 -0.40 10.70 -12.67
N PHE A 109 -0.27 9.82 -13.67
CA PHE A 109 0.99 9.54 -14.35
C PHE A 109 1.57 10.78 -15.04
N GLU A 110 0.73 11.56 -15.72
CA GLU A 110 1.17 12.77 -16.44
C GLU A 110 1.60 13.92 -15.51
N ASN A 111 1.10 13.96 -14.27
CA ASN A 111 1.30 15.09 -13.35
C ASN A 111 2.17 14.76 -12.12
N LEU A 112 2.50 13.49 -11.88
CA LEU A 112 3.38 13.06 -10.79
C LEU A 112 4.75 12.66 -11.34
N SER A 113 5.58 13.68 -11.61
CA SER A 113 6.90 13.53 -12.24
C SER A 113 7.91 12.68 -11.45
N MET A 114 7.59 12.27 -10.22
CA MET A 114 8.41 11.33 -9.46
C MET A 114 8.25 9.87 -9.90
N TYR A 115 7.24 9.56 -10.73
CA TYR A 115 7.01 8.22 -11.27
C TYR A 115 7.30 8.19 -12.76
N ASP A 116 8.05 7.18 -13.19
CA ASP A 116 8.36 6.86 -14.59
C ASP A 116 7.55 5.68 -15.12
N GLU A 117 6.85 4.96 -14.24
CA GLU A 117 5.91 3.89 -14.54
C GLU A 117 4.57 4.12 -13.82
N TYR A 118 3.49 3.47 -14.31
CA TYR A 118 2.23 3.48 -13.58
C TYR A 118 2.38 2.70 -12.27
N LEU A 119 1.71 3.18 -11.22
CA LEU A 119 1.75 2.55 -9.90
C LEU A 119 0.38 1.98 -9.52
N LEU A 120 0.37 0.73 -9.09
CA LEU A 120 -0.73 0.10 -8.36
C LEU A 120 -0.29 -0.15 -6.91
N THR A 121 -1.17 0.12 -5.96
CA THR A 121 -0.90 -0.06 -4.53
C THR A 121 -1.93 -0.95 -3.88
N VAL A 122 -1.45 -1.95 -3.14
CA VAL A 122 -2.28 -2.89 -2.37
C VAL A 122 -2.01 -2.66 -0.90
N TYR A 123 -3.02 -2.21 -0.18
CA TYR A 123 -2.92 -1.74 1.18
C TYR A 123 -3.11 -2.85 2.21
N THR A 124 -2.42 -2.72 3.34
CA THR A 124 -2.79 -3.41 4.59
C THR A 124 -3.11 -2.36 5.67
N PRO A 125 -4.02 -2.66 6.61
CA PRO A 125 -4.47 -1.68 7.59
C PRO A 125 -3.46 -1.44 8.71
N ASN A 126 -2.54 -2.37 8.96
CA ASN A 126 -1.56 -2.28 10.02
C ASN A 126 -0.23 -2.93 9.62
N TYR A 127 0.79 -2.13 9.32
CA TYR A 127 2.09 -2.64 8.87
C TYR A 127 2.95 -3.25 9.98
N PHE A 128 2.55 -3.10 11.25
CA PHE A 128 3.18 -3.83 12.35
C PHE A 128 2.82 -5.30 12.32
N ASP A 129 1.65 -5.64 11.76
CA ASP A 129 1.28 -7.02 11.47
C ASP A 129 2.08 -7.54 10.27
N ARG A 130 3.28 -8.02 10.57
CA ARG A 130 4.17 -8.61 9.55
C ARG A 130 3.58 -9.86 8.91
N ALA A 131 2.68 -10.56 9.60
CA ALA A 131 2.06 -11.75 9.05
C ALA A 131 1.10 -11.35 7.92
N ASP A 132 0.24 -10.34 8.11
CA ASP A 132 -0.64 -9.85 7.05
C ASP A 132 0.16 -9.19 5.91
N VAL A 133 1.16 -8.38 6.23
CA VAL A 133 2.03 -7.76 5.22
C VAL A 133 2.65 -8.82 4.30
N HIS A 134 3.22 -9.89 4.87
CA HIS A 134 3.80 -10.98 4.06
C HIS A 134 2.73 -11.85 3.39
N ARG A 135 1.58 -12.08 4.03
CA ARG A 135 0.46 -12.83 3.43
C ARG A 135 -0.01 -12.16 2.13
N VAL A 136 -0.19 -10.85 2.15
CA VAL A 136 -0.58 -10.08 0.96
C VAL A 136 0.51 -10.17 -0.12
N ARG A 137 1.80 -10.03 0.23
CA ARG A 137 2.90 -10.20 -0.73
C ARG A 137 2.87 -11.58 -1.40
N ASP A 138 2.75 -12.63 -0.59
CA ASP A 138 2.78 -14.01 -1.06
C ASP A 138 1.56 -14.31 -1.95
N TYR A 139 0.41 -13.72 -1.64
CA TYR A 139 -0.77 -13.76 -2.49
C TYR A 139 -0.52 -13.09 -3.85
N LEU A 140 0.03 -11.87 -3.87
CA LEU A 140 0.36 -11.14 -5.11
C LEU A 140 1.35 -11.93 -5.98
N ARG A 141 2.34 -12.56 -5.36
CA ARG A 141 3.30 -13.45 -6.04
C ARG A 141 2.62 -14.67 -6.66
N ARG A 142 1.78 -15.35 -5.88
CA ARG A 142 1.14 -16.61 -6.28
C ARG A 142 0.08 -16.41 -7.35
N GLU A 143 -0.81 -15.44 -7.18
CA GLU A 143 -1.96 -15.26 -8.07
C GLU A 143 -1.62 -14.41 -9.31
N TYR A 144 -0.78 -13.38 -9.15
CA TYR A 144 -0.51 -12.41 -10.20
C TYR A 144 0.90 -12.49 -10.78
N GLY A 145 1.78 -13.31 -10.20
CA GLY A 145 3.14 -13.51 -10.70
C GLY A 145 4.08 -12.35 -10.39
N GLU A 146 3.78 -11.55 -9.36
CA GLU A 146 4.60 -10.40 -8.91
C GLU A 146 5.89 -10.85 -8.21
N ASN A 147 6.75 -11.55 -8.96
CA ASN A 147 7.98 -12.18 -8.49
C ASN A 147 9.19 -11.24 -8.47
N GLY A 148 9.01 -9.98 -8.91
CA GLY A 148 10.01 -8.93 -8.76
C GLY A 148 10.21 -8.53 -7.30
N GLU A 149 11.15 -7.61 -7.11
CA GLU A 149 11.34 -6.93 -5.83
C GLU A 149 10.11 -6.07 -5.56
N LEU A 150 9.46 -6.30 -4.42
CA LEU A 150 8.30 -5.53 -3.99
C LEU A 150 8.71 -4.61 -2.83
N TYR A 151 8.20 -3.38 -2.88
CA TYR A 151 8.46 -2.36 -1.89
C TYR A 151 7.22 -2.12 -1.05
N TYR A 152 7.31 -2.35 0.25
CA TYR A 152 6.26 -2.01 1.19
C TYR A 152 6.50 -0.64 1.81
N LYS A 153 5.63 0.32 1.55
CA LYS A 153 5.74 1.69 2.05
C LYS A 153 4.63 2.02 3.06
N PRO A 154 4.97 2.18 4.36
CA PRO A 154 4.04 2.72 5.35
C PRO A 154 3.58 4.15 5.02
N ASP A 155 2.35 4.51 5.39
CA ASP A 155 1.82 5.85 5.15
C ASP A 155 2.60 6.92 5.93
N ILE A 156 3.17 6.58 7.09
CA ILE A 156 4.07 7.48 7.83
C ILE A 156 5.28 7.90 6.99
N TYR A 157 5.84 7.03 6.14
CA TYR A 157 6.95 7.38 5.24
C TYR A 157 6.51 8.45 4.24
N THR A 158 5.33 8.27 3.63
CA THR A 158 4.74 9.29 2.75
C THR A 158 4.47 10.60 3.50
N LYS A 159 3.96 10.55 4.74
CA LYS A 159 3.71 11.75 5.55
C LYS A 159 4.96 12.50 5.94
N LYS A 160 6.09 11.80 6.08
CA LYS A 160 7.41 12.40 6.33
C LYS A 160 8.12 12.86 5.06
N GLY A 161 7.53 12.66 3.88
CA GLY A 161 8.14 13.01 2.61
C GLY A 161 9.31 12.10 2.22
N ILE A 162 9.33 10.86 2.72
CA ILE A 162 10.37 9.87 2.40
C ILE A 162 10.03 9.26 1.04
N ASP A 163 10.87 9.49 0.05
CA ASP A 163 10.79 8.92 -1.29
C ASP A 163 12.19 8.60 -1.83
N ALA A 164 12.29 8.14 -3.08
CA ALA A 164 13.57 7.73 -3.68
C ALA A 164 14.63 8.85 -3.69
N THR A 165 14.21 10.12 -3.65
CA THR A 165 15.11 11.27 -3.67
C THR A 165 15.53 11.74 -2.28
N THR A 166 14.68 11.54 -1.26
CA THR A 166 14.93 12.01 0.11
C THR A 166 15.35 10.90 1.08
N VAL A 167 15.22 9.63 0.70
CA VAL A 167 15.49 8.45 1.56
C VAL A 167 16.85 8.51 2.27
N ALA A 168 17.89 8.98 1.59
CA ALA A 168 19.24 9.07 2.15
C ALA A 168 19.35 10.11 3.28
N GLU A 169 18.52 11.15 3.27
CA GLU A 169 18.47 12.17 4.33
C GLU A 169 17.97 11.58 5.66
N PHE A 170 17.19 10.50 5.57
CA PHE A 170 16.69 9.73 6.71
C PHE A 170 17.61 8.55 7.07
N GLY A 171 18.75 8.38 6.39
CA GLY A 171 19.66 7.24 6.65
C GLY A 171 19.04 5.88 6.34
N LEU A 172 18.01 5.84 5.48
CA LEU A 172 17.35 4.60 5.06
C LEU A 172 17.97 4.10 3.75
N SER A 173 17.94 2.79 3.53
CA SER A 173 18.44 2.18 2.28
C SER A 173 17.43 2.24 1.14
N ALA A 174 16.14 2.26 1.45
CA ALA A 174 15.04 2.33 0.51
C ALA A 174 13.86 3.13 1.11
N PRO A 175 13.02 3.79 0.31
CA PRO A 175 11.82 4.48 0.79
C PRO A 175 10.69 3.51 1.15
N ALA A 176 11.05 2.37 1.74
CA ALA A 176 10.20 1.24 2.08
C ALA A 176 10.64 0.68 3.44
N ARG A 177 9.67 0.10 4.16
CA ARG A 177 9.89 -0.56 5.45
C ARG A 177 10.25 -2.03 5.30
N TYR A 178 9.72 -2.66 4.25
CA TYR A 178 10.01 -4.04 3.87
C TYR A 178 10.32 -4.05 2.37
N VAL A 179 11.44 -4.68 2.00
CA VAL A 179 11.89 -4.87 0.61
C VAL A 179 12.12 -6.36 0.47
N GLU A 180 11.35 -7.03 -0.38
CA GLU A 180 11.19 -8.48 -0.37
C GLU A 180 11.05 -9.09 -1.76
#